data_AF-I3S203-F1
#
_entry.id   AF-I3S203-F1
#
_cell.length_a   1.000
_cell.length_b   1.000
_cell.length_c   1.000
_cell.angle_alpha   90.00
_cell.angle_beta   90.00
_cell.angle_gamma   90.00
#
_symmetry.space_group_name_H-M   'P 1'
#
loop_
_entity.id
_entity.type
_entity.pdbx_description
1 polymer ?
#
loop_
_entity_poly.entity_id
_entity_poly.type
_entity_poly.pdbx_seq_one_letter_code
_entity_poly.pdbx_strand_id
1 'polypeptide(L)'
;MPGVAGGTPMQALATALANAPPEQQRTMLGEVLYPLVEKIEHAGAAKVTGMLLEMDQPEVLHLIESPEALKTKVAEAVDVLRNVAQQQSNSPTDQLASLSLNDNLES
;
A
#
# COMPACT_ATOMS: atom_id res chain seq x y z
N MET A 1 -27.88 28.74 -7.92
CA MET A 1 -26.69 29.41 -8.50
C MET A 1 -25.51 28.46 -8.35
N PRO A 2 -24.98 27.84 -9.41
CA PRO A 2 -23.75 27.05 -9.30
C PRO A 2 -22.54 27.96 -9.57
N GLY A 3 -21.78 28.24 -8.51
CA GLY A 3 -20.50 28.93 -8.58
C GLY A 3 -19.45 28.02 -9.21
N VAL A 4 -18.82 28.52 -10.25
CA VAL A 4 -17.63 27.99 -10.92
C VAL A 4 -16.49 27.80 -9.91
N ALA A 5 -16.20 26.55 -9.52
CA ALA A 5 -14.97 26.22 -8.84
C ALA A 5 -13.88 25.92 -9.89
N GLY A 6 -13.27 26.99 -10.41
CA GLY A 6 -11.99 26.93 -11.12
C GLY A 6 -10.83 26.65 -10.16
N GLY A 7 -10.97 25.66 -9.28
CA GLY A 7 -9.88 25.15 -8.47
C GLY A 7 -9.01 24.25 -9.34
N THR A 8 -7.70 24.34 -9.16
CA THR A 8 -6.71 23.42 -9.75
C THR A 8 -7.23 21.98 -9.60
N PRO A 9 -7.02 21.06 -10.57
CA PRO A 9 -7.52 19.68 -10.50
C PRO A 9 -7.23 18.98 -9.16
N MET A 10 -6.13 19.37 -8.49
CA MET A 10 -5.78 18.89 -7.15
C MET A 10 -6.72 19.34 -6.02
N GLN A 11 -7.28 20.56 -6.09
CA GLN A 11 -8.27 21.06 -5.11
C GLN A 11 -9.63 20.38 -5.30
N ALA A 12 -10.01 20.13 -6.55
CA ALA A 12 -11.20 19.35 -6.87
C ALA A 12 -11.06 17.92 -6.36
N LEU A 13 -9.88 17.29 -6.55
CA LEU A 13 -9.56 15.99 -5.97
C LEU A 13 -9.62 16.02 -4.44
N ALA A 14 -9.01 17.00 -3.77
CA ALA A 14 -9.02 17.08 -2.31
C ALA A 14 -10.43 17.24 -1.73
N THR A 15 -11.29 18.02 -2.40
CA THR A 15 -12.69 18.22 -2.00
C THR A 15 -13.54 16.98 -2.24
N ALA A 16 -13.32 16.30 -3.38
CA ALA A 16 -13.96 15.03 -3.70
C ALA A 16 -13.51 13.94 -2.71
N LEU A 17 -12.22 13.89 -2.37
CA LEU A 17 -11.67 13.04 -1.32
C LEU A 17 -12.38 13.33 -0.01
N ALA A 18 -12.40 14.58 0.46
CA ALA A 18 -13.02 14.95 1.74
C ALA A 18 -14.52 14.59 1.85
N ASN A 19 -15.24 14.47 0.72
CA ASN A 19 -16.64 14.03 0.69
C ASN A 19 -16.81 12.53 0.47
N ALA A 20 -15.78 11.83 0.00
CA ALA A 20 -15.83 10.40 -0.29
C ALA A 20 -15.52 9.57 0.97
N PRO A 21 -16.06 8.34 1.06
CA PRO A 21 -15.70 7.41 2.13
C PRO A 21 -14.20 7.07 2.07
N PRO A 22 -13.59 6.72 3.21
CA PRO A 22 -12.13 6.51 3.33
C PRO A 22 -11.58 5.47 2.34
N GLU A 23 -12.40 4.50 1.97
CA GLU A 23 -12.05 3.48 0.99
C GLU A 23 -11.94 4.05 -0.44
N GLN A 24 -12.86 4.93 -0.84
CA GLN A 24 -12.78 5.62 -2.13
C GLN A 24 -11.65 6.66 -2.17
N GLN A 25 -11.39 7.34 -1.06
CA GLN A 25 -10.27 8.29 -0.96
C GLN A 25 -8.95 7.61 -1.32
N ARG A 26 -8.73 6.41 -0.78
CA ARG A 26 -7.56 5.57 -1.08
C ARG A 26 -7.53 5.18 -2.55
N THR A 27 -8.63 4.71 -3.12
CA THR A 27 -8.70 4.36 -4.54
C THR A 27 -8.32 5.53 -5.44
N MET A 28 -8.86 6.73 -5.18
CA MET A 28 -8.55 7.94 -5.96
C MET A 28 -7.09 8.37 -5.82
N LEU A 29 -6.51 8.28 -4.62
CA LEU A 29 -5.08 8.55 -4.40
C LEU A 29 -4.22 7.51 -5.11
N GLY A 30 -4.65 6.25 -5.13
CA GLY A 30 -3.96 5.15 -5.78
C GLY A 30 -3.85 5.35 -7.28
N GLU A 31 -4.91 5.83 -7.94
CA GLU A 31 -4.87 6.14 -9.38
C GLU A 31 -3.84 7.21 -9.74
N VAL A 32 -3.55 8.13 -8.81
CA VAL A 32 -2.54 9.18 -8.99
C VAL A 32 -1.14 8.68 -8.59
N LEU A 33 -1.04 7.92 -7.50
CA LEU A 33 0.23 7.43 -6.94
C LEU A 33 0.82 6.29 -7.79
N TYR A 34 -0.02 5.40 -8.32
CA TYR A 34 0.39 4.22 -9.08
C TYR A 34 1.35 4.53 -10.24
N PRO A 35 1.04 5.46 -11.17
CA PRO A 35 1.96 5.77 -12.28
C PRO A 35 3.27 6.44 -11.82
N LEU A 36 3.30 7.04 -10.62
CA LEU A 36 4.54 7.58 -10.05
C LEU A 36 5.42 6.47 -9.47
N VAL A 37 4.81 5.53 -8.74
CA VAL A 37 5.51 4.36 -8.20
C VAL A 37 5.97 3.45 -9.34
N GLU A 38 5.13 3.20 -10.35
CA GLU A 38 5.45 2.35 -11.50
C GLU A 38 6.72 2.81 -12.23
N LYS A 39 6.92 4.14 -12.39
CA LYS A 39 8.14 4.70 -12.97
C LYS A 39 9.42 4.42 -12.17
N ILE A 40 9.29 4.18 -10.87
CA ILE A 40 10.42 3.89 -9.96
C ILE A 40 10.61 2.38 -9.84
N GLU A 41 9.51 1.66 -9.63
CA GLU A 41 9.49 0.22 -9.45
C GLU A 41 8.32 -0.42 -10.21
N HIS A 42 8.56 -0.84 -11.45
CA HIS A 42 7.55 -1.50 -12.28
C HIS A 42 7.08 -2.86 -11.72
N ALA A 43 7.97 -3.65 -11.12
CA ALA A 43 7.68 -5.03 -10.75
C ALA A 43 6.81 -5.17 -9.49
N GLY A 44 6.94 -4.23 -8.54
CA GLY A 44 6.19 -4.21 -7.28
C GLY A 44 5.25 -3.03 -7.15
N ALA A 45 5.08 -2.20 -8.19
CA ALA A 45 4.27 -0.98 -8.17
C ALA A 45 2.92 -1.16 -7.50
N ALA A 46 2.18 -2.21 -7.87
CA ALA A 46 0.85 -2.48 -7.33
C ALA A 46 0.87 -2.83 -5.84
N LYS A 47 1.85 -3.63 -5.41
CA LYS A 47 1.99 -4.04 -4.01
C LYS A 47 2.51 -2.90 -3.14
N VAL A 48 3.51 -2.17 -3.63
CA VAL A 48 4.06 -1.00 -2.96
C VAL A 48 2.99 0.08 -2.84
N THR A 49 2.31 0.43 -3.95
CA THR A 49 1.20 1.39 -3.93
C THR A 49 0.10 0.96 -2.96
N GLY A 50 -0.26 -0.33 -2.94
CA GLY A 50 -1.20 -0.88 -1.96
C GLY A 50 -0.77 -0.64 -0.52
N MET A 51 0.49 -0.91 -0.18
CA MET A 51 1.03 -0.67 1.17
C MET A 51 1.11 0.81 1.52
N LEU A 52 1.46 1.69 0.57
CA LEU A 52 1.44 3.14 0.80
C LEU A 52 0.02 3.66 1.00
N LEU A 53 -0.98 3.07 0.32
CA LEU A 53 -2.38 3.39 0.48
C LEU A 53 -2.98 2.94 1.81
N GLU A 54 -2.26 2.12 2.59
CA GLU A 54 -2.65 1.78 3.95
C GLU A 54 -2.47 2.96 4.92
N MET A 55 -1.63 3.94 4.57
CA MET A 55 -1.35 5.15 5.35
C MET A 55 -2.49 6.17 5.36
N ASP A 56 -2.35 7.20 6.19
CA ASP A 56 -3.29 8.33 6.28
C ASP A 56 -3.35 9.16 4.98
N GLN A 57 -4.55 9.61 4.63
CA GLN A 57 -4.81 10.47 3.46
C GLN A 57 -3.84 11.66 3.31
N PRO A 58 -3.62 12.52 4.35
CA PRO A 58 -2.70 13.65 4.22
C PRO A 58 -1.26 13.20 3.94
N GLU A 59 -0.86 12.03 4.41
CA GLU A 59 0.49 11.52 4.21
C GLU A 59 0.70 11.01 2.78
N VAL A 60 -0.28 10.31 2.21
CA VAL A 60 -0.24 9.89 0.80
C VAL A 60 -0.32 11.09 -0.14
N LEU A 61 -1.11 12.11 0.18
CA LEU A 61 -1.18 13.34 -0.60
C LEU A 61 0.19 14.06 -0.63
N HIS A 62 0.87 14.13 0.53
CA HIS A 62 2.22 14.68 0.63
C HIS A 62 3.21 13.89 -0.24
N LEU A 63 3.10 12.55 -0.28
CA LEU A 63 3.94 11.70 -1.12
C LEU A 63 3.76 12.00 -2.62
N ILE A 64 2.54 12.32 -3.05
CA ILE A 64 2.26 12.73 -4.45
C ILE A 64 2.84 14.12 -4.74
N GLU A 65 2.78 15.03 -3.77
CA GLU A 65 3.37 16.38 -3.88
C GLU A 65 4.90 16.38 -3.80
N SER A 66 5.49 15.38 -3.16
CA SER A 66 6.94 15.27 -2.91
C SER A 66 7.54 14.02 -3.56
N PRO A 67 8.11 14.13 -4.78
CA PRO A 67 8.72 12.99 -5.48
C PRO A 67 9.92 12.38 -4.73
N GLU A 68 10.61 13.18 -3.91
CA GLU A 68 11.69 12.69 -3.03
C GLU A 68 11.12 11.79 -1.91
N ALA A 69 10.04 12.22 -1.26
CA ALA A 69 9.37 11.44 -0.23
C ALA A 69 8.83 10.12 -0.81
N LEU A 70 8.22 10.18 -2.00
CA LEU A 70 7.72 8.99 -2.69
C LEU A 70 8.84 7.98 -2.93
N LYS A 71 9.99 8.40 -3.49
CA LYS A 71 11.13 7.50 -3.74
C LYS A 71 11.62 6.80 -2.47
N THR A 72 11.77 7.56 -1.39
CA THR A 72 12.20 7.00 -0.10
C THR A 72 11.19 5.99 0.41
N LYS A 73 9.89 6.34 0.39
CA LYS A 73 8.81 5.47 0.86
C LYS A 73 8.66 4.21 0.03
N VAL A 74 8.82 4.32 -1.30
CA VAL A 74 8.83 3.18 -2.22
C VAL A 74 9.98 2.25 -1.86
N ALA A 75 11.21 2.76 -1.70
CA ALA A 75 12.35 1.92 -1.32
C ALA A 75 12.13 1.17 0.01
N GLU A 76 11.57 1.84 1.02
CA GLU A 76 11.23 1.24 2.31
C GLU A 76 10.16 0.16 2.15
N ALA A 77 9.07 0.44 1.42
CA ALA A 77 7.99 -0.51 1.18
C ALA A 77 8.46 -1.74 0.39
N VAL A 78 9.40 -1.58 -0.54
CA VAL A 78 10.01 -2.69 -1.29
C VAL A 78 10.81 -3.59 -0.36
N ASP A 79 11.59 -3.01 0.55
CA ASP A 79 12.34 -3.77 1.55
C ASP A 79 11.40 -4.56 2.48
N VAL A 80 10.33 -3.91 2.95
CA VAL A 80 9.29 -4.57 3.76
C VAL A 80 8.61 -5.68 2.96
N LEU A 81 8.19 -5.44 1.71
CA LEU A 81 7.58 -6.48 0.87
C LEU A 81 8.50 -7.67 0.66
N ARG A 82 9.79 -7.44 0.51
CA ARG A 82 10.79 -8.49 0.37
C ARG A 82 10.93 -9.29 1.67
N ASN A 83 10.96 -8.62 2.82
CA ASN A 83 10.96 -9.28 4.12
C ASN A 83 9.67 -10.09 4.37
N VAL A 84 8.50 -9.53 4.04
CA VAL A 84 7.19 -10.19 4.17
C VAL A 84 7.09 -11.39 3.21
N ALA A 85 7.54 -11.25 1.95
CA ALA A 85 7.56 -12.36 0.99
C ALA A 85 8.48 -13.51 1.44
N GLN A 86 9.59 -13.19 2.10
CA GLN A 86 10.47 -14.18 2.74
C GLN A 86 9.79 -14.84 3.95
N GLN A 87 8.99 -14.11 4.73
CA GLN A 87 8.19 -14.68 5.83
C GLN A 87 7.02 -15.55 5.35
N GLN A 88 6.36 -15.18 4.25
CA GLN A 88 5.19 -15.89 3.73
C GLN A 88 5.53 -17.22 3.03
N SER A 89 6.80 -17.43 2.71
CA SER A 89 7.32 -18.72 2.25
C SER A 89 7.63 -19.69 3.40
N ASN A 90 7.53 -19.26 4.66
CA ASN A 90 7.82 -20.06 5.85
C ASN A 90 6.58 -20.24 6.75
N SER A 91 5.42 -20.52 6.14
CA SER A 91 4.17 -20.79 6.86
C SER A 91 4.39 -21.74 8.07
N PRO A 92 4.09 -21.33 9.31
CA PRO A 92 4.18 -22.18 10.50
C PRO A 92 3.11 -23.29 10.56
N THR A 93 2.24 -23.41 9.55
CA THR A 93 1.20 -24.44 9.46
C THR A 93 1.76 -25.84 9.21
N ASP A 94 2.92 -25.97 8.56
CA ASP A 94 3.55 -27.28 8.33
C ASP A 94 4.22 -27.87 9.58
N GLN A 95 4.45 -27.07 10.63
CA GLN A 95 5.08 -27.55 11.87
C GLN A 95 4.09 -28.27 12.82
N LEU A 96 2.78 -28.18 12.58
CA LEU A 96 1.75 -28.87 13.37
C LEU A 96 1.53 -30.33 12.91
N ALA A 97 1.88 -30.68 11.67
CA ALA A 97 1.80 -32.05 11.18
C ALA A 97 2.95 -32.95 11.69
N SER A 98 4.07 -32.36 12.11
CA SER A 98 5.22 -33.11 12.68
C SER A 98 5.03 -33.56 14.14
N LEU A 99 3.99 -33.10 14.85
CA LEU A 99 3.70 -33.56 16.23
C LEU A 99 2.79 -34.81 16.28
N SER A 100 2.29 -35.29 15.13
CA SER A 100 1.32 -36.40 15.07
C SER A 100 1.93 -37.80 14.94
N LEU A 101 3.24 -37.97 15.14
CA LEU A 101 3.95 -39.22 14.78
C LEU A 101 4.64 -39.94 15.94
N ASN A 102 4.62 -39.43 17.17
CA ASN A 102 5.44 -39.99 18.26
C ASN A 102 4.67 -40.63 19.43
N ASP A 103 3.38 -40.94 19.27
CA ASP A 103 2.60 -41.73 20.24
C ASP A 103 2.72 -43.24 19.97
N ASN A 104 3.96 -43.73 19.83
CA ASN A 104 4.25 -45.16 19.69
C ASN A 104 5.60 -45.52 20.32
N LEU A 105 5.72 -45.50 21.66
CA LEU A 105 6.62 -46.49 22.28
C LEU A 105 6.35 -46.96 23.72
N GLU A 106 5.89 -46.20 24.73
CA GLU A 106 6.14 -46.69 26.11
C GLU A 106 4.97 -46.61 27.09
N SER A 107 4.17 -47.69 27.17
CA SER A 107 3.99 -48.57 28.36
C SER A 107 2.71 -49.41 28.28
#